data_AF-A0A7C6ZLV9-F1
#
_entry.id   AF-A0A7C6ZLV9-F1
#
_cell.length_a   1.000
_cell.length_b   1.000
_cell.length_c   1.000
_cell.angle_alpha   90.00
_cell.angle_beta   90.00
_cell.angle_gamma   90.00
#
_symmetry.space_group_name_H-M   'P 1'
#
loop_
_entity.id
_entity.type
_entity.pdbx_description
1 polymer ?
#
loop_
_entity_poly.entity_id
_entity_poly.type
_entity_poly.pdbx_seq_one_letter_code
_entity_poly.pdbx_strand_id
1 'polypeptide(L)'
;MRAKRPVQIYLDENQSAALRALAEIKGISMSEIVRESIAKYIAESPIEHDPAMKIIDLGDSGKGDIAIKHDQYLADSYSSEAIPKKPLKANSPR
;
A
#
# COMPACT_ATOMS: atom_id res chain seq x y z
N MET A 1 12.72 8.19 -0.23
CA MET A 1 12.14 8.01 1.12
C MET A 1 10.87 7.18 0.98
N ARG A 2 10.71 6.09 1.74
CA ARG A 2 9.45 5.32 1.78
C ARG A 2 8.32 6.19 2.35
N ALA A 3 7.13 6.10 1.76
CA ALA A 3 5.95 6.78 2.28
C ALA A 3 5.56 6.19 3.66
N LYS A 4 5.34 7.04 4.66
CA LYS A 4 4.87 6.62 5.99
C LYS A 4 3.35 6.76 6.03
N ARG A 5 2.63 5.69 6.37
CA ARG A 5 1.18 5.74 6.60
C ARG A 5 0.90 5.79 8.12
N PRO A 6 -0.01 6.66 8.59
CA PRO A 6 -0.38 6.68 10.00
C PRO A 6 -1.14 5.39 10.35
N VAL A 7 -0.79 4.79 11.49
CA VAL A 7 -1.46 3.62 12.04
C VAL A 7 -1.75 3.90 13.50
N GLN A 8 -3.01 3.73 13.92
CA GLN A 8 -3.41 3.80 15.32
C GLN A 8 -3.28 2.42 15.95
N ILE A 9 -2.59 2.35 17.09
CA ILE A 9 -2.32 1.11 17.82
C ILE A 9 -2.66 1.36 19.29
N TYR A 10 -3.40 0.44 19.89
CA TYR A 10 -3.68 0.46 21.32
C TYR A 10 -2.61 -0.34 22.05
N LEU A 11 -2.03 0.27 23.08
CA LEU A 11 -1.04 -0.34 23.96
C LEU A 11 -1.64 -0.39 25.37
N ASP A 12 -1.29 -1.42 26.13
CA ASP A 12 -1.60 -1.41 27.55
C ASP A 12 -0.74 -0.37 28.30
N GLU A 13 -1.16 -0.04 29.53
CA GLU A 13 -0.50 0.99 30.33
C GLU A 13 0.98 0.67 30.59
N ASN A 14 1.30 -0.60 30.87
CA ASN A 14 2.66 -1.03 31.15
C ASN A 14 3.56 -0.92 29.92
N GLN A 15 3.07 -1.32 28.74
CA GLN A 15 3.75 -1.17 27.47
C GLN A 15 4.02 0.29 27.14
N SER A 16 3.03 1.16 27.35
CA SER A 16 3.17 2.60 27.09
C SER A 16 4.24 3.24 28.00
N ALA A 17 4.25 2.88 29.29
CA ALA A 17 5.22 3.36 30.27
C ALA A 17 6.64 2.86 29.94
N ALA A 18 6.78 1.57 29.62
CA ALA A 18 8.06 0.98 29.23
C ALA A 18 8.62 1.63 27.94
N LEU A 19 7.78 1.86 26.93
CA LEU A 19 8.18 2.53 25.70
C LEU A 19 8.65 3.97 25.96
N ARG A 20 7.97 4.70 26.85
CA ARG A 20 8.36 6.07 27.21
C ARG A 20 9.72 6.09 27.93
N ALA A 21 9.91 5.24 28.92
CA ALA A 21 11.20 5.14 29.62
C ALA A 21 12.34 4.76 28.66
N LEU A 22 12.10 3.80 27.75
CA LEU A 22 13.09 3.41 26.74
C LEU A 22 13.41 4.55 25.76
N ALA A 23 12.42 5.34 25.36
CA ALA A 23 12.59 6.51 24.51
C ALA A 23 13.48 7.56 25.17
N GLU A 24 13.25 7.83 26.46
CA GLU A 24 14.05 8.76 27.25
C GLU A 24 15.49 8.28 27.39
N ILE A 25 15.70 7.01 27.76
CA ILE A 25 17.05 6.42 27.91
C ILE A 25 17.83 6.49 26.59
N LYS A 26 17.16 6.25 25.46
CA LYS A 26 17.81 6.21 24.13
C LYS A 26 17.90 7.58 23.45
N GLY A 27 17.20 8.60 23.95
CA GLY A 27 17.14 9.93 23.32
C GLY A 27 16.43 9.94 21.96
N ILE A 28 15.49 9.02 21.72
CA ILE A 28 14.73 8.92 20.47
C ILE A 28 13.22 8.91 20.73
N SER A 29 12.41 9.18 19.70
CA SER A 29 10.95 9.16 19.86
C SER A 29 10.40 7.75 20.10
N MET A 30 9.29 7.64 20.84
CA MET A 30 8.56 6.37 21.00
C MET A 30 8.21 5.73 19.65
N SER A 31 7.81 6.55 18.66
CA SER A 31 7.49 6.06 17.32
C SER A 31 8.70 5.49 16.58
N GLU A 32 9.92 5.94 16.90
CA GLU A 32 11.15 5.34 16.35
C GLU A 32 11.38 3.95 16.95
N ILE A 33 11.23 3.79 18.26
CA ILE A 33 11.33 2.48 18.91
C ILE A 33 10.31 1.50 18.35
N VAL A 34 9.05 1.94 18.16
CA VAL A 34 8.00 1.11 17.56
C VAL A 34 8.37 0.71 16.13
N ARG A 35 8.87 1.64 15.31
CA ARG A 35 9.32 1.34 13.94
C ARG A 35 10.48 0.34 13.92
N GLU A 36 11.50 0.54 14.75
CA GLU A 36 12.64 -0.38 14.85
C GLU A 36 12.20 -1.78 15.29
N SER A 37 11.30 -1.85 16.27
CA SER A 37 10.78 -3.12 16.79
C SER A 37 9.98 -3.86 15.73
N ILE A 38 9.10 -3.16 15.00
CA ILE A 38 8.35 -3.74 13.89
C ILE A 38 9.29 -4.22 12.79
N ALA A 39 10.30 -3.44 12.41
CA ALA A 39 11.25 -3.82 11.37
C ALA A 39 12.02 -5.10 11.74
N LYS A 40 12.48 -5.21 12.99
CA LYS A 40 13.14 -6.42 13.50
C LYS A 40 12.19 -7.62 13.50
N TYR A 41 10.98 -7.43 14.01
CA TYR A 41 9.98 -8.50 14.07
C TYR A 41 9.62 -9.05 12.67
N ILE A 42 9.52 -8.18 11.67
CA ILE A 42 9.27 -8.59 10.28
C ILE A 42 10.47 -9.35 9.71
N ALA A 43 11.69 -8.84 9.90
CA ALA A 43 12.91 -9.48 9.39
C ALA A 43 13.18 -10.86 10.02
N GLU A 44 12.77 -11.04 11.28
CA GLU A 44 12.87 -12.31 12.00
C GLU A 44 11.70 -13.28 11.67
N SER A 45 10.67 -12.81 10.97
CA SER A 45 9.49 -13.61 10.63
C SER A 45 9.65 -14.35 9.28
N PRO A 46 9.16 -15.60 9.16
CA PRO A 46 9.16 -16.34 7.88
C PRO A 46 8.41 -15.65 6.73
N ILE A 47 7.60 -14.63 7.03
CA ILE A 47 6.83 -13.84 6.05
C ILE A 47 7.73 -13.22 4.97
N GLU A 48 8.98 -12.88 5.28
CA GLU A 48 9.93 -12.35 4.28
C GLU A 48 10.28 -13.35 3.17
N HIS A 49 9.98 -14.64 3.35
CA HIS A 49 10.24 -15.69 2.34
C HIS A 49 9.06 -15.89 1.36
N ASP A 50 7.93 -15.22 1.56
CA ASP A 50 6.80 -15.28 0.63
C ASP A 50 7.12 -14.46 -0.64
N PRO A 51 7.20 -15.09 -1.84
CA PRO A 51 7.41 -14.37 -3.10
C PRO A 51 6.38 -13.26 -3.36
N ALA A 52 5.15 -13.40 -2.84
CA ALA A 52 4.09 -12.40 -2.99
C ALA A 52 4.39 -11.11 -2.19
N MET A 53 5.11 -11.19 -1.08
CA MET A 53 5.52 -10.01 -0.30
C MET A 53 6.47 -9.10 -1.08
N LYS A 54 7.24 -9.66 -2.02
CA LYS A 54 8.08 -8.87 -2.94
C LYS A 54 7.27 -7.99 -3.88
N ILE A 55 5.98 -8.29 -4.08
CA ILE A 55 5.08 -7.59 -5.02
C ILE A 55 4.43 -6.36 -4.37
N ILE A 56 4.28 -6.37 -3.04
CA ILE A 56 3.72 -5.23 -2.31
C ILE A 56 4.64 -4.02 -2.50
N ASP A 57 4.06 -2.87 -2.83
CA ASP A 57 4.76 -1.58 -3.06
C ASP A 57 5.57 -1.46 -4.37
N LEU A 58 5.46 -2.40 -5.33
CA LEU A 58 6.11 -2.27 -6.64
C LEU A 58 5.50 -1.21 -7.57
N GLY A 59 4.25 -0.81 -7.31
CA GLY A 59 3.52 0.14 -8.14
C GLY A 59 3.00 1.30 -7.30
N ASP A 60 3.31 2.53 -7.72
CA ASP A 60 2.67 3.74 -7.22
C ASP A 60 1.95 4.43 -8.38
N SER A 61 0.65 4.52 -8.26
CA SER A 61 -0.24 5.21 -9.21
C SER A 61 -0.45 6.68 -8.84
N GLY A 62 0.04 7.12 -7.67
CA GLY A 62 -0.25 8.43 -7.07
C GLY A 62 -1.69 8.59 -6.57
N LYS A 63 -2.54 7.57 -6.70
CA LYS A 63 -3.97 7.62 -6.37
C LYS A 63 -4.25 6.75 -5.14
N GLY A 64 -4.64 7.40 -4.04
CA GLY A 64 -4.90 6.73 -2.76
C GLY A 64 -6.23 5.98 -2.66
N ASP A 65 -7.12 6.11 -3.65
CA ASP A 65 -8.48 5.57 -3.63
C ASP A 65 -8.73 4.48 -4.68
N ILE A 66 -7.69 3.95 -5.33
CA ILE A 66 -7.81 2.94 -6.38
C ILE A 66 -8.56 1.70 -5.89
N ALA A 67 -8.27 1.20 -4.69
CA ALA A 67 -8.94 0.02 -4.16
C ALA A 67 -10.46 0.22 -4.02
N ILE A 68 -10.90 1.47 -3.75
CA ILE A 68 -12.30 1.82 -3.54
C ILE A 68 -12.99 2.10 -4.88
N LYS A 69 -12.31 2.81 -5.79
CA LYS A 69 -12.87 3.31 -7.06
C LYS A 69 -12.40 2.55 -8.30
N HIS A 70 -12.00 1.29 -8.14
CA HIS A 70 -11.38 0.52 -9.23
C HIS A 70 -12.26 0.49 -10.49
N ASP A 71 -13.56 0.20 -10.35
CA ASP A 71 -14.51 0.15 -11.47
C ASP A 71 -14.63 1.49 -12.21
N GLN A 72 -14.59 2.60 -11.47
CA GLN A 72 -14.64 3.93 -12.06
C GLN A 72 -13.37 4.21 -12.87
N TYR A 73 -12.20 3.88 -12.33
CA TYR A 73 -10.95 4.02 -13.08
C TYR A 73 -10.91 3.14 -14.33
N LEU A 74 -11.46 1.92 -14.25
CA LEU A 74 -11.59 1.05 -15.41
C LEU A 74 -12.54 1.66 -16.45
N ALA A 75 -13.74 2.08 -16.05
CA ALA A 75 -14.72 2.70 -16.94
C ALA A 75 -14.20 3.98 -17.62
N ASP A 76 -13.50 4.83 -16.87
CA ASP A 76 -12.86 6.04 -17.40
C ASP A 76 -11.78 5.69 -18.43
N SER A 77 -10.97 4.66 -18.17
CA SER A 77 -9.93 4.20 -19.11
C SER A 77 -10.53 3.66 -20.41
N TYR A 78 -11.57 2.83 -20.33
CA TYR A 78 -12.29 2.32 -21.50
C TYR A 78 -13.09 3.40 -22.25
N SER A 79 -13.49 4.47 -21.56
CA SER A 79 -14.18 5.61 -22.20
C SER A 79 -13.21 6.53 -22.94
N SER A 80 -11.94 6.60 -22.50
CA SER A 80 -10.89 7.37 -23.18
C SER A 80 -10.36 6.68 -24.43
N GLU A 81 -10.47 5.34 -24.51
CA GLU A 81 -10.29 4.56 -25.72
C GLU A 81 -11.61 4.53 -26.51
N ALA A 82 -11.96 5.64 -27.15
CA ALA A 82 -12.92 5.62 -28.25
C ALA A 82 -12.35 4.76 -29.39
N ILE A 83 -12.57 3.45 -29.32
CA ILE A 83 -12.26 2.50 -30.39
C ILE A 83 -12.98 3.02 -31.64
N PRO A 84 -12.28 3.37 -32.73
CA PRO A 84 -12.94 3.80 -33.96
C PRO A 84 -13.81 2.62 -34.44
N LYS A 85 -15.14 2.81 -34.43
CA LYS A 85 -16.07 1.82 -35.01
C LYS A 85 -15.71 1.67 -36.49
N LYS A 86 -15.01 0.59 -36.84
CA LYS A 86 -14.75 0.20 -38.23
C LYS A 86 -16.11 0.05 -38.93
N PRO A 87 -16.37 0.75 -40.05
CA PRO A 87 -17.65 0.60 -40.73
C PRO A 87 -17.80 -0.83 -41.25
N LEU A 88 -18.91 -1.48 -40.90
CA LEU A 88 -19.34 -2.75 -41.48
C LEU A 88 -19.48 -2.55 -42.99
N LYS A 89 -18.59 -3.14 -43.79
CA LYS A 89 -18.77 -3.20 -45.24
C LYS A 89 -19.99 -4.06 -45.52
N ALA A 90 -21.03 -3.45 -46.07
CA ALA A 90 -22.15 -4.17 -46.68
C ALA A 90 -21.60 -4.98 -47.86
N ASN A 91 -21.65 -6.32 -47.75
CA ASN A 91 -21.38 -7.18 -48.89
C ASN A 91 -22.53 -7.02 -49.90
N SER A 92 -22.22 -6.55 -51.10
CA SER A 92 -23.14 -6.53 -52.23
C SER A 92 -23.27 -7.95 -52.81
N PRO A 93 -24.48 -8.43 -53.11
CA PRO A 93 -24.66 -9.74 -53.73
C PRO A 93 -24.26 -9.68 -55.21
N ARG A 94 -23.60 -10.74 -55.70
CA ARG A 94 -23.56 -11.07 -57.12
C ARG A 94 -24.63 -12.10 -57.41
#